data_AF-A0A166D4I2-F1
#
_entry.id   AF-A0A166D4I2-F1
#
_cell.length_a   1.000
_cell.length_b   1.000
_cell.length_c   1.000
_cell.angle_alpha   90.00
_cell.angle_beta   90.00
_cell.angle_gamma   90.00
#
_symmetry.space_group_name_H-M   'P 1'
#
loop_
_entity.id
_entity.type
_entity.pdbx_description
1 polymer ?
#
loop_
_entity_poly.entity_id
_entity_poly.type
_entity_poly.pdbx_seq_one_letter_code
_entity_poly.pdbx_strand_id
1 'polypeptide(L)'
;MYQSHGNGREQPSVRALEEALRAVLAAFDDVYIVIDSLDECGEQIELLKWIQTLAGWNLARWHLLVTSRPEPDIKSRLELIYNILIVRLQGSALDKDISDYLVERLSRIIRWTEPIRALINTTLLGGADGMFRWVAMQMDSLEGCMNTREIKEKLETLPKDLEETYEKILTRSPRRNELLRMLHWLAFSARELRLEEIAEVPSVDFDAADGPCYDPGLKYVNPSIALTVCSGLVTEMDGIVKLAHFSVKEYLISNHIKTGMAAQFAMSERLSHSIIAQTCIAYLMIFNKPQCILIPVTATGRFPLHLYAAEYTSSHLSLTHTTTCPALQNLLLKFFTPTRRLSSALVHWLRMYEPDTPWPKVDTRLQKAAHKVARPLYYASWLGLKHTTKLLLECGADVDSLGGVFGTALQAAAHEGSIETVKLLLEYGTDVNLQGGDCGTALQAASYEGSIETVKLLLERGADVNLQGGEYGNALQAATQMGHGNIQTLLLQHGAAMENRALITSSEPSYDSESLMDLASAS
;
A
#
# COMPACT_ATOMS: atom_id res chain seq x y z
N MET A 1 -1.85 9.02 24.32
CA MET A 1 -1.87 8.00 23.25
C MET A 1 -0.49 7.47 22.92
N TYR A 2 0.48 8.30 22.50
CA TYR A 2 1.83 7.83 22.13
C TYR A 2 2.51 6.98 23.23
N GLN A 3 2.55 7.49 24.47
CA GLN A 3 3.14 6.77 25.61
C GLN A 3 2.37 5.50 26.00
N SER A 4 1.04 5.53 25.91
CA SER A 4 0.17 4.39 26.29
C SER A 4 0.16 3.25 25.27
N HIS A 5 0.78 3.46 24.10
CA HIS A 5 0.97 2.47 23.04
C HIS A 5 2.47 2.27 22.78
N GLY A 6 3.21 2.02 23.86
CA GLY A 6 4.62 1.66 23.82
C GLY A 6 5.57 2.72 23.26
N ASN A 7 5.24 4.01 23.30
CA ASN A 7 5.99 5.08 22.62
C ASN A 7 6.04 4.89 21.10
N GLY A 8 4.88 4.57 20.49
CA GLY A 8 4.76 4.30 19.05
C GLY A 8 5.20 2.89 18.66
N ARG A 9 5.21 1.96 19.62
CA ARG A 9 5.52 0.53 19.41
C ARG A 9 4.28 -0.36 19.37
N GLU A 10 3.08 0.22 19.45
CA GLU A 10 1.81 -0.50 19.34
C GLU A 10 0.84 0.37 18.52
N GLN A 11 0.07 -0.24 17.61
CA GLN A 11 -0.91 0.48 16.78
C GLN A 11 -2.16 0.68 17.63
N PRO A 12 -2.64 1.93 17.79
CA PRO A 12 -3.90 2.16 18.47
C PRO A 12 -5.04 1.53 17.67
N SER A 13 -6.01 0.93 18.37
CA SER A 13 -7.24 0.47 17.72
C SER A 13 -7.99 1.64 17.09
N VAL A 14 -8.82 1.37 16.08
CA VAL A 14 -9.70 2.39 15.46
C VAL A 14 -10.50 3.14 16.52
N ARG A 15 -11.03 2.42 17.52
CA ARG A 15 -11.75 3.01 18.65
C ARG A 15 -10.87 3.97 19.47
N ALA A 16 -9.62 3.61 19.75
CA ALA A 16 -8.70 4.49 20.47
C ALA A 16 -8.37 5.76 19.67
N LEU A 17 -8.24 5.64 18.34
CA LEU A 17 -8.06 6.77 17.43
C LEU A 17 -9.30 7.69 17.42
N GLU A 18 -10.50 7.11 17.34
CA GLU A 18 -11.77 7.85 17.40
C GLU A 18 -11.92 8.62 18.72
N GLU A 19 -11.63 7.98 19.86
CA GLU A 19 -11.71 8.61 21.18
C GLU A 19 -10.72 9.78 21.32
N ALA A 20 -9.50 9.63 20.80
CA ALA A 20 -8.52 10.71 20.84
C ALA A 20 -8.87 11.84 19.88
N LEU A 21 -9.34 11.54 18.67
CA LEU A 21 -9.82 12.56 17.74
C LEU A 21 -10.96 13.35 18.38
N ARG A 22 -11.94 12.66 18.99
CA ARG A 22 -13.04 13.30 19.71
C ARG A 22 -12.53 14.23 20.83
N ALA A 23 -11.52 13.80 21.59
CA ALA A 23 -10.91 14.63 22.63
C ALA A 23 -10.19 15.86 22.05
N VAL A 24 -9.49 15.71 20.93
CA VAL A 24 -8.86 16.83 20.20
C VAL A 24 -9.92 17.82 19.74
N LEU A 25 -10.99 17.35 19.08
CA LEU A 25 -12.05 18.23 18.58
C LEU A 25 -12.79 18.95 19.71
N ALA A 26 -13.01 18.28 20.85
CA ALA A 26 -13.66 18.88 22.01
C ALA A 26 -12.79 19.95 22.72
N ALA A 27 -11.49 20.01 22.43
CA ALA A 27 -10.59 21.01 23.01
C ALA A 27 -10.63 22.37 22.28
N PHE A 28 -11.31 22.46 21.14
CA PHE A 28 -11.43 23.69 20.35
C PHE A 28 -12.88 24.14 20.27
N ASP A 29 -13.09 25.46 20.30
CA ASP A 29 -14.43 26.05 20.27
C ASP A 29 -15.07 26.03 18.87
N ASP A 30 -14.25 26.09 17.82
CA ASP A 30 -14.66 26.08 16.41
C ASP A 30 -13.71 25.19 15.58
N VAL A 31 -14.26 24.19 14.90
CA VAL A 31 -13.49 23.15 14.19
C VAL A 31 -13.95 23.04 12.74
N TYR A 32 -12.99 23.00 11.80
CA TYR A 32 -13.25 22.77 10.39
C TYR A 32 -12.57 21.49 9.95
N ILE A 33 -13.38 20.52 9.50
CA ILE A 33 -12.91 19.26 8.93
C ILE A 33 -13.14 19.33 7.43
N VAL A 34 -12.07 19.17 6.66
CA VAL A 34 -12.12 19.15 5.20
C VAL A 34 -11.72 17.75 4.73
N ILE A 35 -12.62 17.10 3.99
CA ILE A 35 -12.38 15.83 3.32
C ILE A 35 -12.39 16.13 1.82
N ASP A 36 -11.21 16.16 1.23
CA ASP A 36 -11.07 16.35 -0.21
C ASP A 36 -11.15 15.00 -0.93
N SER A 37 -11.77 14.99 -2.12
CA SER A 37 -11.89 13.86 -3.04
C SER A 37 -12.31 12.54 -2.37
N LEU A 38 -13.44 12.55 -1.64
CA LEU A 38 -13.95 11.37 -0.92
C LEU A 38 -14.13 10.13 -1.81
N ASP A 39 -14.45 10.31 -3.09
CA ASP A 39 -14.57 9.23 -4.08
C ASP A 39 -13.24 8.55 -4.44
N GLU A 40 -12.09 9.14 -4.10
CA GLU A 40 -10.77 8.55 -4.31
C GLU A 40 -10.29 7.72 -3.10
N CYS A 41 -11.09 7.65 -2.03
CA CYS A 41 -10.75 6.89 -0.82
C CYS A 41 -10.92 5.38 -1.03
N GLY A 42 -9.84 4.60 -0.87
CA GLY A 42 -9.89 3.12 -0.97
C GLY A 42 -10.80 2.46 0.08
N GLU A 43 -11.01 3.10 1.23
CA GLU A 43 -11.89 2.65 2.32
C GLU A 43 -13.15 3.53 2.43
N GLN A 44 -13.67 4.01 1.30
CA GLN A 44 -14.80 4.93 1.22
C GLN A 44 -16.00 4.53 2.10
N ILE A 45 -16.33 3.23 2.16
CA ILE A 45 -17.46 2.73 2.96
C ILE A 45 -17.22 2.94 4.46
N GLU A 46 -16.04 2.63 4.97
CA GLU A 46 -15.70 2.80 6.38
C GLU A 46 -15.58 4.28 6.73
N LEU A 47 -15.01 5.09 5.84
CA LEU A 47 -14.96 6.54 6.01
C LEU A 47 -16.37 7.16 6.07
N LEU A 48 -17.28 6.74 5.20
CA LEU A 48 -18.67 7.21 5.22
C LEU A 48 -19.41 6.81 6.50
N LYS A 49 -19.19 5.60 7.01
CA LYS A 49 -19.73 5.18 8.32
C LYS A 49 -19.15 6.05 9.44
N TRP A 50 -17.85 6.32 9.40
CA TRP A 50 -17.20 7.18 10.39
C TRP A 50 -17.75 8.62 10.36
N ILE A 51 -17.98 9.21 9.17
CA ILE A 51 -18.60 10.54 9.04
C ILE A 51 -19.99 10.56 9.68
N GLN A 52 -20.77 9.48 9.54
CA GLN A 52 -22.07 9.35 10.21
C GLN A 52 -21.92 9.27 11.73
N THR A 53 -20.92 8.55 12.23
CA THR A 53 -20.59 8.49 13.67
C THR A 53 -20.19 9.87 14.20
N LEU A 54 -19.35 10.60 13.46
CA LEU A 54 -18.92 11.97 13.77
C LEU A 54 -20.12 12.92 13.87
N ALA A 55 -21.09 12.81 12.96
CA ALA A 55 -22.32 13.60 13.00
C ALA A 55 -23.16 13.38 14.27
N GLY A 56 -23.01 12.22 14.92
CA GLY A 56 -23.64 11.91 16.21
C GLY A 56 -22.84 12.39 17.43
N TRP A 57 -21.64 12.94 17.25
CA TRP A 57 -20.85 13.43 18.39
C TRP A 57 -21.42 14.76 18.89
N ASN A 58 -21.67 14.84 20.20
CA ASN A 58 -22.06 16.07 20.87
C ASN A 58 -20.83 16.98 21.10
N LEU A 59 -20.30 17.52 20.00
CA LEU A 59 -19.20 18.49 20.00
C LEU A 59 -19.73 19.93 19.96
N ALA A 60 -18.87 20.88 20.31
CA ALA A 60 -19.10 22.32 20.14
C ALA A 60 -19.22 22.69 18.65
N ARG A 61 -19.09 23.97 18.27
CA ARG A 61 -19.24 24.37 16.86
C ARG A 61 -18.22 23.65 15.98
N TRP A 62 -18.70 22.84 15.05
CA TRP A 62 -17.85 22.18 14.07
C TRP A 62 -18.51 22.21 12.70
N HIS A 63 -17.66 22.16 11.67
CA HIS A 63 -18.00 22.32 10.27
C HIS A 63 -17.35 21.21 9.47
N LEU A 64 -18.08 20.66 8.50
CA LEU A 64 -17.59 19.64 7.59
C LEU A 64 -17.74 20.14 6.16
N LEU A 65 -16.62 20.14 5.43
CA LEU A 65 -16.62 20.32 3.98
C LEU A 65 -16.14 19.03 3.34
N VAL A 66 -16.97 18.44 2.50
CA VAL A 66 -16.62 17.25 1.72
C VAL A 66 -16.69 17.59 0.25
N THR A 67 -15.63 17.32 -0.50
CA THR A 67 -15.66 17.35 -1.97
C THR A 67 -15.75 15.92 -2.48
N SER A 68 -16.58 15.71 -3.51
CA SER A 68 -16.67 14.42 -4.17
C SER A 68 -17.38 14.51 -5.52
N ARG A 69 -17.10 13.56 -6.41
CA ARG A 69 -17.96 13.28 -7.56
C ARG A 69 -19.36 12.83 -7.12
N PRO A 70 -20.40 13.03 -7.96
CA PRO A 70 -21.78 12.74 -7.59
C PRO A 70 -22.10 11.24 -7.68
N GLU A 71 -21.29 10.39 -7.04
CA GLU A 71 -21.51 8.95 -6.97
C GLU A 71 -22.79 8.65 -6.17
N PRO A 72 -23.69 7.79 -6.67
CA PRO A 72 -24.96 7.51 -6.00
C PRO A 72 -24.80 7.02 -4.55
N ASP A 73 -23.77 6.22 -4.27
CA ASP A 73 -23.54 5.62 -2.96
C ASP A 73 -23.04 6.65 -1.94
N ILE A 74 -22.14 7.55 -2.35
CA ILE A 74 -21.69 8.67 -1.52
C ILE A 74 -22.86 9.59 -1.22
N LYS A 75 -23.58 9.99 -2.28
CA LYS A 75 -24.70 10.93 -2.17
C LYS A 75 -25.77 10.41 -1.21
N SER A 76 -26.21 9.17 -1.40
CA SER A 76 -27.25 8.56 -0.57
C SER A 76 -26.86 8.44 0.90
N ARG A 77 -25.58 8.18 1.21
CA ARG A 77 -25.08 8.08 2.59
C ARG A 77 -24.89 9.43 3.27
N LEU A 78 -24.41 10.43 2.53
CA LEU A 78 -24.25 11.79 3.03
C LEU A 78 -25.60 12.48 3.27
N GLU A 79 -26.62 12.21 2.46
CA GLU A 79 -27.98 12.72 2.64
C GLU A 79 -28.66 12.23 3.94
N LEU A 80 -28.13 11.20 4.59
CA LEU A 80 -28.61 10.74 5.91
C LEU A 80 -28.15 11.64 7.06
N ILE A 81 -27.17 12.52 6.82
CA ILE A 81 -26.63 13.44 7.82
C ILE A 81 -27.53 14.68 7.91
N TYR A 82 -28.00 15.00 9.11
CA TYR A 82 -28.84 16.18 9.35
C TYR A 82 -28.07 17.48 9.03
N ASN A 83 -28.74 18.44 8.38
CA ASN A 83 -28.20 19.75 7.97
C ASN A 83 -27.06 19.74 6.93
N ILE A 84 -26.93 18.70 6.11
CA ILE A 84 -25.96 18.74 5.01
C ILE A 84 -26.44 19.64 3.86
N LEU A 85 -25.58 20.55 3.41
CA LEU A 85 -25.82 21.36 2.21
C LEU A 85 -25.04 20.75 1.04
N ILE A 86 -25.74 20.38 -0.03
CA ILE A 86 -25.12 19.86 -1.25
C ILE A 86 -25.01 20.98 -2.28
N VAL A 87 -23.79 21.39 -2.59
CA VAL A 87 -23.49 22.35 -3.66
C VAL A 87 -23.01 21.58 -4.89
N ARG A 88 -23.68 21.77 -6.04
CA ARG A 88 -23.26 21.16 -7.31
C ARG A 88 -22.46 22.14 -8.14
N LEU A 89 -21.23 21.78 -8.43
CA LEU A 89 -20.39 22.49 -9.39
C LEU A 89 -20.67 21.89 -10.78
N GLN A 90 -21.34 22.64 -11.66
CA GLN A 90 -21.68 22.24 -13.04
C GLN A 90 -21.01 23.18 -14.05
N GLY A 91 -20.75 22.69 -15.27
CA GLY A 91 -19.92 23.35 -16.28
C GLY A 91 -20.20 24.84 -16.49
N SER A 92 -21.44 25.22 -16.82
CA SER A 92 -21.78 26.64 -17.08
C SER A 92 -21.65 27.55 -15.85
N ALA A 93 -21.75 27.00 -14.64
CA ALA A 93 -21.50 27.77 -13.42
C ALA A 93 -20.00 28.02 -13.20
N LEU A 94 -19.13 27.20 -13.80
CA LEU A 94 -17.68 27.30 -13.73
C LEU A 94 -17.06 28.09 -14.89
N ASP A 95 -17.80 28.32 -15.98
CA ASP A 95 -17.30 29.06 -17.15
C ASP A 95 -16.73 30.44 -16.77
N LYS A 96 -17.37 31.14 -15.82
CA LYS A 96 -16.87 32.42 -15.32
C LYS A 96 -15.52 32.24 -14.63
N ASP A 97 -15.41 31.27 -13.74
CA ASP A 97 -14.18 31.00 -12.98
C ASP A 97 -13.03 30.56 -13.92
N ILE A 98 -13.34 29.76 -14.94
CA ILE A 98 -12.40 29.38 -16.01
C ILE A 98 -11.97 30.60 -16.81
N SER A 99 -12.90 31.51 -17.12
CA SER A 99 -12.58 32.75 -17.83
C SER A 99 -11.68 33.65 -17.00
N ASP A 100 -11.97 33.83 -15.71
CA ASP A 100 -11.16 34.62 -14.79
C ASP A 100 -9.75 34.02 -14.66
N TYR A 101 -9.63 32.69 -14.52
CA TYR A 101 -8.36 31.96 -14.56
C TYR A 101 -7.58 32.18 -15.86
N LEU A 102 -8.23 32.10 -17.02
CA LEU A 102 -7.60 32.30 -18.32
C LEU A 102 -7.09 33.73 -18.48
N VAL A 103 -7.90 34.73 -18.11
CA VAL A 103 -7.52 36.15 -18.15
C VAL A 103 -6.29 36.39 -17.27
N GLU A 104 -6.30 35.89 -16.04
CA GLU A 104 -5.17 36.02 -15.13
C GLU A 104 -3.91 35.35 -15.72
N ARG A 105 -4.02 34.10 -16.17
CA ARG A 105 -2.89 33.35 -16.71
C ARG A 105 -2.31 33.97 -17.98
N LEU A 106 -3.16 34.43 -18.91
CA LEU A 106 -2.75 35.11 -20.13
C LEU A 106 -2.07 36.46 -19.86
N SER A 107 -2.51 37.18 -18.82
CA SER A 107 -1.91 38.46 -18.43
C SER A 107 -0.43 38.33 -18.04
N ARG A 108 -0.04 37.18 -17.47
CA ARG A 108 1.35 36.87 -17.07
C ARG A 108 2.26 36.59 -18.28
N ILE A 109 1.70 36.29 -19.45
CA ILE A 109 2.45 35.95 -20.66
C ILE A 109 2.60 37.19 -21.56
N ILE A 110 3.70 37.92 -21.38
CA ILE A 110 3.94 39.23 -22.04
C ILE A 110 4.13 39.11 -23.55
N ARG A 111 4.67 37.98 -24.05
CA ARG A 111 5.01 37.77 -25.47
C ARG A 111 3.80 37.66 -26.41
N TRP A 112 2.58 37.45 -25.90
CA TRP A 112 1.38 37.30 -26.72
C TRP A 112 0.61 38.61 -26.82
N THR A 113 0.23 38.99 -28.04
CA THR A 113 -0.55 40.21 -28.30
C THR A 113 -2.02 40.02 -27.92
N GLU A 114 -2.74 41.12 -27.68
CA GLU A 114 -4.18 41.08 -27.33
C GLU A 114 -5.05 40.26 -28.30
N PRO A 115 -4.88 40.35 -29.64
CA PRO A 115 -5.65 39.50 -30.56
C PRO A 115 -5.41 38.01 -30.34
N ILE A 116 -4.20 37.61 -29.97
CA ILE A 116 -3.85 36.21 -29.69
C ILE A 116 -4.38 35.78 -28.33
N ARG A 117 -4.28 36.63 -27.30
CA ARG A 117 -4.88 36.36 -25.99
C ARG A 117 -6.38 36.19 -26.08
N ALA A 118 -7.08 37.07 -26.80
CA ALA A 118 -8.52 36.98 -27.02
C ALA A 118 -8.93 35.71 -27.77
N LEU A 119 -8.15 35.32 -28.80
CA LEU A 119 -8.37 34.07 -29.52
C LEU A 119 -8.20 32.84 -28.61
N ILE A 120 -7.10 32.76 -27.85
CA ILE A 120 -6.85 31.66 -26.90
C ILE A 120 -7.98 31.59 -25.89
N ASN A 121 -8.35 32.72 -25.26
CA ASN A 121 -9.39 32.76 -24.24
C ASN A 121 -10.73 32.24 -24.79
N THR A 122 -11.16 32.76 -25.96
CA THR A 122 -12.44 32.36 -26.56
C THR A 122 -12.45 30.88 -26.95
N THR A 123 -11.38 30.39 -27.56
CA THR A 123 -11.29 28.99 -28.01
C THR A 123 -11.23 28.02 -26.84
N LEU A 124 -10.40 28.30 -25.82
CA LEU A 124 -10.30 27.40 -24.67
C LEU A 124 -11.54 27.44 -23.79
N LEU A 125 -12.16 28.61 -23.59
CA LEU A 125 -13.41 28.70 -22.84
C LEU A 125 -14.53 27.91 -23.53
N GLY A 126 -14.64 28.02 -24.86
CA GLY A 126 -15.65 27.27 -25.64
C GLY A 126 -15.45 25.75 -25.64
N GLY A 127 -14.23 25.27 -25.42
CA GLY A 127 -13.91 23.83 -25.35
C GLY A 127 -13.78 23.27 -23.93
N ALA A 128 -13.85 24.12 -22.90
CA ALA A 128 -13.52 23.71 -21.54
C ALA A 128 -14.51 22.70 -20.95
N ASP A 129 -15.82 22.87 -21.23
CA ASP A 129 -16.91 22.06 -20.66
C ASP A 129 -16.78 21.86 -19.14
N GLY A 130 -16.44 22.93 -18.41
CA GLY A 130 -16.21 22.91 -16.96
C GLY A 130 -14.88 22.28 -16.49
N MET A 131 -14.01 21.81 -17.40
CA MET A 131 -12.76 21.12 -17.06
C MET A 131 -11.56 22.06 -16.98
N PHE A 132 -11.28 22.60 -15.78
CA PHE A 132 -10.06 23.39 -15.52
C PHE A 132 -8.78 22.66 -15.94
N ARG A 133 -8.69 21.35 -15.68
CA ARG A 133 -7.50 20.57 -16.02
C ARG A 133 -7.25 20.54 -17.53
N TRP A 134 -8.30 20.43 -18.35
CA TRP A 134 -8.16 20.45 -19.80
C TRP A 134 -7.61 21.80 -20.26
N VAL A 135 -8.21 22.90 -19.77
CA VAL A 135 -7.77 24.27 -20.08
C VAL A 135 -6.31 24.49 -19.68
N ALA A 136 -5.93 24.08 -18.47
CA ALA A 136 -4.55 24.19 -17.99
C ALA A 136 -3.56 23.43 -18.89
N MET A 137 -3.89 22.20 -19.30
CA MET A 137 -3.04 21.41 -20.20
C MET A 137 -2.91 22.02 -21.60
N GLN A 138 -3.99 22.59 -22.13
CA GLN A 138 -3.91 23.30 -23.42
C GLN A 138 -3.07 24.58 -23.28
N MET A 139 -3.20 25.31 -22.18
CA MET A 139 -2.37 26.48 -21.88
C MET A 139 -0.88 26.13 -21.81
N ASP A 140 -0.50 25.09 -21.05
CA ASP A 140 0.88 24.60 -20.97
C ASP A 140 1.43 24.24 -22.36
N SER A 141 0.61 23.58 -23.19
CA SER A 141 0.96 23.22 -24.56
C SER A 141 1.18 24.45 -25.45
N LEU A 142 0.31 25.47 -25.36
CA LEU A 142 0.42 26.71 -26.14
C LEU A 142 1.63 27.54 -25.71
N GLU A 143 1.98 27.54 -24.43
CA GLU A 143 3.18 28.19 -23.91
C GLU A 143 4.49 27.65 -24.52
N GLY A 144 4.48 26.43 -25.06
CA GLY A 144 5.61 25.86 -25.79
C GLY A 144 5.73 26.30 -27.25
N CYS A 145 4.77 27.05 -27.81
CA CYS A 145 4.80 27.47 -29.22
C CYS A 145 5.81 28.60 -29.46
N MET A 146 6.53 28.51 -30.57
CA MET A 146 7.61 29.45 -30.92
C MET A 146 7.11 30.67 -31.68
N ASN A 147 5.94 30.59 -32.32
CA ASN A 147 5.38 31.65 -33.14
C ASN A 147 3.84 31.58 -33.20
N THR A 148 3.24 32.67 -33.67
CA THR A 148 1.79 32.83 -33.78
C THR A 148 1.12 31.80 -34.69
N ARG A 149 1.84 31.26 -35.68
CA ARG A 149 1.30 30.25 -36.59
C ARG A 149 1.10 28.92 -35.86
N GLU A 150 2.10 28.46 -35.11
CA GLU A 150 1.99 27.25 -34.28
C GLU A 150 0.86 27.35 -33.24
N ILE A 151 0.67 28.54 -32.63
CA ILE A 151 -0.44 28.77 -31.70
C ILE A 151 -1.78 28.53 -32.40
N LYS A 152 -1.99 29.13 -33.58
CA LYS A 152 -3.24 28.98 -34.34
C LYS A 152 -3.46 27.53 -34.80
N GLU A 153 -2.43 26.88 -35.33
CA GLU A 153 -2.50 25.48 -35.77
C GLU A 153 -2.83 24.53 -34.59
N LYS A 154 -2.30 24.79 -33.38
CA LYS A 154 -2.68 24.03 -32.18
C LYS A 154 -4.11 24.31 -31.74
N LEU A 155 -4.57 25.56 -31.77
CA LEU A 155 -5.94 25.93 -31.42
C LEU A 155 -6.98 25.30 -32.36
N GLU A 156 -6.62 25.03 -33.62
CA GLU A 156 -7.47 24.33 -34.60
C GLU A 156 -7.53 22.81 -34.38
N THR A 157 -6.55 22.23 -33.69
CA THR A 157 -6.37 20.77 -33.52
C THR A 157 -6.45 20.31 -32.05
N LEU A 158 -7.13 21.12 -31.22
CA LEU A 158 -7.30 20.84 -29.80
C LEU A 158 -7.98 19.49 -29.58
N PRO A 159 -7.54 18.72 -28.57
CA PRO A 159 -8.27 17.53 -28.15
C PRO A 159 -9.65 17.91 -27.61
N LYS A 160 -10.65 17.08 -27.89
CA LYS A 160 -12.04 17.28 -27.47
C LYS A 160 -12.19 17.33 -25.95
N ASP A 161 -11.44 16.49 -25.24
CA ASP A 161 -11.54 16.32 -23.79
C ASP A 161 -10.19 15.88 -23.20
N LEU A 162 -10.18 15.61 -21.89
CA LEU A 162 -8.99 15.12 -21.17
C LEU A 162 -8.51 13.77 -21.70
N GLU A 163 -9.42 12.87 -22.10
CA GLU A 163 -9.05 11.53 -22.55
C GLU A 163 -8.30 11.58 -23.87
N GLU A 164 -8.78 12.36 -24.85
CA GLU A 164 -8.04 12.59 -26.11
C GLU A 164 -6.71 13.33 -25.84
N THR A 165 -6.67 14.20 -24.83
CA THR A 165 -5.41 14.86 -24.41
C THR A 165 -4.39 13.82 -23.94
N TYR A 166 -4.80 12.89 -23.06
CA TYR A 166 -3.92 11.82 -22.56
C TYR A 166 -3.52 10.85 -23.68
N GLU A 167 -4.45 10.47 -24.55
CA GLU A 167 -4.15 9.62 -25.71
C GLU A 167 -3.05 10.23 -26.59
N LYS A 168 -3.15 11.54 -26.91
CA LYS A 168 -2.14 12.25 -27.69
C LYS A 168 -0.79 12.29 -26.97
N ILE A 169 -0.74 12.48 -25.66
CA ILE A 169 0.51 12.49 -24.89
C ILE A 169 1.16 11.11 -24.91
N LEU A 170 0.40 10.06 -24.61
CA LEU A 170 0.91 8.68 -24.53
C LEU A 170 1.42 8.18 -25.89
N THR A 171 0.67 8.42 -26.97
CA THR A 171 1.00 7.91 -28.32
C THR A 171 2.23 8.60 -28.93
N ARG A 172 2.47 9.87 -28.57
CA ARG A 172 3.63 10.67 -29.02
C ARG A 172 4.93 10.33 -28.31
N SER A 173 4.89 9.65 -27.16
CA SER A 173 6.11 9.33 -26.42
C SER A 173 7.00 8.37 -27.23
N PRO A 174 8.29 8.71 -27.46
CA PRO A 174 9.22 7.81 -28.15
C PRO A 174 9.70 6.66 -27.27
N ARG A 175 9.54 6.77 -25.93
CA ARG A 175 10.02 5.81 -24.93
C ARG A 175 8.85 5.08 -24.27
N ARG A 176 8.03 4.44 -25.10
CA ARG A 176 6.74 3.86 -24.69
C ARG A 176 6.83 2.83 -23.57
N ASN A 177 7.80 1.91 -23.64
CA ASN A 177 7.97 0.86 -22.63
C ASN A 177 8.43 1.44 -21.27
N GLU A 178 9.35 2.40 -21.29
CA GLU A 178 9.79 3.10 -20.07
C GLU A 178 8.64 3.88 -19.45
N LEU A 179 7.90 4.64 -20.26
CA LEU A 179 6.72 5.38 -19.83
C LEU A 179 5.67 4.45 -19.22
N LEU A 180 5.35 3.34 -19.88
CA LEU A 180 4.38 2.37 -19.39
C LEU A 180 4.76 1.84 -18.00
N ARG A 181 6.03 1.43 -17.83
CA ARG A 181 6.53 0.92 -16.54
C ARG A 181 6.46 1.99 -15.45
N MET A 182 6.88 3.23 -15.74
CA MET A 182 6.79 4.33 -14.79
C MET A 182 5.34 4.66 -14.42
N LEU A 183 4.40 4.59 -15.36
CA LEU A 183 2.98 4.83 -15.08
C LEU A 183 2.37 3.74 -14.19
N HIS A 184 2.77 2.46 -14.33
CA HIS A 184 2.34 1.41 -13.39
C HIS A 184 2.77 1.76 -11.97
N TRP A 185 4.03 2.19 -11.80
CA TRP A 185 4.58 2.61 -10.52
C TRP A 185 3.88 3.86 -9.97
N LEU A 186 3.73 4.91 -10.77
CA LEU A 186 3.08 6.16 -10.33
C LEU A 186 1.60 5.98 -9.97
N ALA A 187 0.90 5.04 -10.61
CA ALA A 187 -0.51 4.79 -10.37
C ALA A 187 -0.79 3.84 -9.19
N PHE A 188 0.11 2.89 -8.89
CA PHE A 188 -0.16 1.77 -7.97
C PHE A 188 0.90 1.53 -6.90
N SER A 189 1.84 2.47 -6.71
CA SER A 189 2.78 2.40 -5.59
C SER A 189 2.06 2.58 -4.24
N ALA A 190 2.53 1.88 -3.22
CA ALA A 190 2.01 1.93 -1.85
C ALA A 190 2.25 3.28 -1.16
N ARG A 191 3.20 4.06 -1.66
CA ARG A 191 3.44 5.45 -1.28
C ARG A 191 3.92 6.26 -2.47
N GLU A 192 3.90 7.57 -2.31
CA GLU A 192 4.46 8.50 -3.28
C GLU A 192 5.97 8.25 -3.48
N LEU A 193 6.42 8.40 -4.72
CA LEU A 193 7.77 8.04 -5.14
C LEU A 193 8.67 9.26 -5.19
N ARG A 194 9.92 9.10 -4.77
CA ARG A 194 10.96 10.10 -4.99
C ARG A 194 11.36 10.11 -6.47
N LEU A 195 11.86 11.24 -6.94
CA LEU A 195 12.37 11.39 -8.31
C LEU A 195 13.44 10.35 -8.65
N GLU A 196 14.34 10.07 -7.70
CA GLU A 196 15.39 9.07 -7.86
C GLU A 196 14.84 7.65 -7.93
N GLU A 197 13.73 7.36 -7.23
CA GLU A 197 13.09 6.04 -7.23
C GLU A 197 12.39 5.78 -8.56
N ILE A 198 11.60 6.74 -9.06
CA ILE A 198 10.92 6.57 -10.35
C ILE A 198 11.90 6.50 -11.52
N ALA A 199 13.00 7.26 -11.46
CA ALA A 199 14.07 7.21 -12.46
C ALA A 199 14.86 5.89 -12.45
N GLU A 200 14.78 5.14 -11.34
CA GLU A 200 15.46 3.85 -11.19
C GLU A 200 14.63 2.70 -11.81
N VAL A 201 13.30 2.84 -11.92
CA VAL A 201 12.39 1.80 -12.45
C VAL A 201 12.82 1.25 -13.82
N PRO A 202 13.23 2.07 -14.82
CA PRO A 202 13.70 1.56 -16.11
C PRO A 202 14.96 0.69 -16.06
N SER A 203 15.70 0.68 -14.95
CA SER A 203 16.89 -0.17 -14.78
C SER A 203 16.58 -1.66 -14.66
N VAL A 204 15.31 -2.03 -14.50
CA VAL A 204 14.89 -3.43 -14.62
C VAL A 204 14.45 -3.70 -16.05
N ASP A 205 15.24 -4.52 -16.74
CA ASP A 205 14.97 -4.97 -18.10
C ASP A 205 13.96 -6.10 -18.09
N PHE A 206 12.78 -5.87 -18.66
CA PHE A 206 11.72 -6.87 -18.82
C PHE A 206 11.85 -7.67 -20.12
N ASP A 207 12.70 -7.24 -21.05
CA ASP A 207 12.90 -7.85 -22.35
C ASP A 207 14.05 -8.90 -22.33
N ALA A 208 14.71 -9.08 -21.18
CA ALA A 208 15.76 -10.07 -20.98
C ALA A 208 15.26 -11.52 -21.12
N ALA A 209 16.10 -12.39 -21.69
CA ALA A 209 15.74 -13.78 -22.04
C ALA A 209 15.24 -14.63 -20.86
N ASP A 210 15.79 -14.41 -19.65
CA ASP A 210 15.48 -15.18 -18.45
C ASP A 210 14.43 -14.50 -17.53
N GLY A 211 13.66 -13.57 -18.09
CA GLY A 211 12.70 -12.73 -17.36
C GLY A 211 13.32 -11.47 -16.76
N PRO A 212 12.53 -10.68 -16.01
CA PRO A 212 12.95 -9.35 -15.58
C PRO A 212 14.24 -9.38 -14.77
N CYS A 213 15.22 -8.55 -15.11
CA CYS A 213 16.48 -8.48 -14.37
C CYS A 213 17.05 -7.07 -14.33
N TYR A 214 17.77 -6.74 -13.26
CA TYR A 214 18.42 -5.44 -13.14
C TYR A 214 19.63 -5.32 -14.05
N ASP A 215 19.64 -4.28 -14.88
CA ASP A 215 20.74 -3.85 -15.72
C ASP A 215 21.19 -2.42 -15.35
N PRO A 216 22.41 -2.25 -14.77
CA PRO A 216 22.94 -0.93 -14.47
C PRO A 216 23.16 -0.06 -15.72
N GLY A 217 23.26 -0.65 -16.92
CA GLY A 217 23.40 0.08 -18.19
C GLY A 217 22.14 0.82 -18.63
N LEU A 218 20.97 0.44 -18.09
CA LEU A 218 19.69 1.09 -18.35
C LEU A 218 19.38 2.24 -17.39
N LYS A 219 20.26 2.48 -16.40
CA LYS A 219 20.10 3.61 -15.48
C LYS A 219 20.16 4.93 -16.21
N TYR A 220 19.24 5.84 -15.87
CA TYR A 220 19.33 7.20 -16.34
C TYR A 220 20.56 7.90 -15.76
N VAL A 221 21.25 8.65 -16.62
CA VAL A 221 22.40 9.47 -16.24
C VAL A 221 21.97 10.62 -15.32
N ASN A 222 20.72 11.09 -15.47
CA ASN A 222 20.11 12.10 -14.62
C ASN A 222 18.65 11.71 -14.30
N PRO A 223 18.23 11.68 -13.01
CA PRO A 223 16.86 11.39 -12.62
C PRO A 223 15.80 12.27 -13.30
N SER A 224 16.12 13.52 -13.64
CA SER A 224 15.18 14.44 -14.31
C SER A 224 14.68 13.95 -15.67
N ILE A 225 15.37 12.99 -16.29
CA ILE A 225 14.92 12.32 -17.53
C ILE A 225 13.56 11.65 -17.31
N ALA A 226 13.27 11.12 -16.12
CA ALA A 226 11.97 10.53 -15.80
C ALA A 226 10.82 11.53 -15.97
N LEU A 227 11.02 12.80 -15.57
CA LEU A 227 10.04 13.87 -15.76
C LEU A 227 9.82 14.18 -17.24
N THR A 228 10.88 14.15 -18.06
CA THR A 228 10.77 14.31 -19.51
C THR A 228 9.99 13.18 -20.16
N VAL A 229 10.22 11.93 -19.74
CA VAL A 229 9.51 10.76 -20.29
C VAL A 229 8.02 10.80 -19.92
N CYS A 230 7.70 11.22 -18.70
CA CYS A 230 6.33 11.33 -18.19
C CYS A 230 5.70 12.72 -18.41
N SER A 231 6.29 13.55 -19.29
CA SER A 231 5.90 14.95 -19.46
C SER A 231 4.41 15.11 -19.76
N GLY A 232 3.76 16.04 -19.04
CA GLY A 232 2.32 16.30 -19.13
C GLY A 232 1.43 15.34 -18.32
N LEU A 233 1.97 14.24 -17.80
CA LEU A 233 1.24 13.25 -17.00
C LEU A 233 1.63 13.28 -15.52
N VAL A 234 2.73 13.94 -15.17
CA VAL A 234 3.25 14.02 -13.79
C VAL A 234 3.53 15.45 -13.36
N THR A 235 3.57 15.63 -12.05
CA THR A 235 4.06 16.83 -11.37
C THR A 235 5.12 16.41 -10.37
N GLU A 236 6.13 17.26 -10.18
CA GLU A 236 7.19 17.07 -9.19
C GLU A 236 7.16 18.24 -8.22
N MET A 237 7.20 17.92 -6.92
CA MET A 237 7.24 18.90 -5.84
C MET A 237 8.10 18.33 -4.70
N ASP A 238 9.13 19.09 -4.29
CA ASP A 238 10.05 18.74 -3.22
C ASP A 238 10.71 17.35 -3.39
N GLY A 239 11.03 16.96 -4.62
CA GLY A 239 11.64 15.69 -4.99
C GLY A 239 10.64 14.52 -5.06
N ILE A 240 9.34 14.76 -4.86
CA ILE A 240 8.29 13.74 -4.95
C ILE A 240 7.56 13.87 -6.29
N VAL A 241 7.42 12.74 -6.98
CA VAL A 241 6.76 12.65 -8.28
C VAL A 241 5.40 11.97 -8.11
N LYS A 242 4.36 12.62 -8.61
CA LYS A 242 2.99 12.11 -8.61
C LYS A 242 2.38 12.25 -10.00
N LEU A 243 1.32 11.49 -10.28
CA LEU A 243 0.47 11.81 -11.42
C LEU A 243 -0.05 13.24 -11.27
N ALA A 244 -0.04 13.98 -12.36
CA ALA A 244 -0.38 15.40 -12.35
C ALA A 244 -1.85 15.66 -11.97
N HIS A 245 -2.70 14.64 -12.11
CA HIS A 245 -4.09 14.62 -11.66
C HIS A 245 -4.59 13.17 -11.60
N PHE A 246 -5.55 12.88 -10.71
CA PHE A 246 -6.13 11.55 -10.55
C PHE A 246 -6.74 11.00 -11.85
N SER A 247 -7.33 11.87 -12.67
CA SER A 247 -7.90 11.52 -13.99
C SER A 247 -6.92 10.84 -14.96
N VAL A 248 -5.60 10.99 -14.76
CA VAL A 248 -4.60 10.23 -15.53
C VAL A 248 -4.71 8.74 -15.21
N LYS A 249 -4.76 8.38 -13.92
CA LYS A 249 -4.95 6.99 -13.48
C LYS A 249 -6.28 6.45 -13.96
N GLU A 250 -7.35 7.24 -13.87
CA GLU A 250 -8.68 6.85 -14.35
C GLU A 250 -8.68 6.49 -15.83
N TYR A 251 -8.07 7.34 -16.67
CA TYR A 251 -7.95 7.06 -18.09
C TYR A 251 -7.17 5.76 -18.35
N LEU A 252 -6.05 5.54 -17.65
CA LEU A 252 -5.23 4.32 -17.80
C LEU A 252 -5.97 3.02 -17.42
N ILE A 253 -6.91 3.06 -16.47
CA ILE A 253 -7.70 1.89 -16.06
C ILE A 253 -9.06 1.79 -16.79
N SER A 254 -9.43 2.81 -17.56
CA SER A 254 -10.73 2.91 -18.21
C SER A 254 -10.96 1.81 -19.27
N ASN A 255 -12.21 1.62 -19.68
CA ASN A 255 -12.51 0.82 -20.87
C ASN A 255 -12.24 1.59 -22.17
N HIS A 256 -12.25 2.93 -22.14
CA HIS A 256 -12.07 3.76 -23.32
C HIS A 256 -10.67 3.61 -23.91
N ILE A 257 -9.62 3.62 -23.07
CA ILE A 257 -8.24 3.43 -23.53
C ILE A 257 -8.05 2.11 -24.30
N LYS A 258 -8.78 1.05 -23.94
CA LYS A 258 -8.65 -0.29 -24.55
C LYS A 258 -9.01 -0.33 -26.03
N THR A 259 -9.84 0.61 -26.49
CA THR A 259 -10.27 0.71 -27.90
C THR A 259 -9.54 1.81 -28.67
N GLY A 260 -8.75 2.64 -27.99
CA GLY A 260 -8.05 3.77 -28.58
C GLY A 260 -6.64 3.45 -29.10
N MET A 261 -5.98 4.48 -29.62
CA MET A 261 -4.57 4.42 -30.08
C MET A 261 -3.59 4.20 -28.91
N ALA A 262 -4.00 4.52 -27.68
CA ALA A 262 -3.22 4.28 -26.48
C ALA A 262 -3.53 2.94 -25.79
N ALA A 263 -4.21 1.98 -26.43
CA ALA A 263 -4.62 0.70 -25.82
C ALA A 263 -3.50 -0.09 -25.16
N GLN A 264 -2.25 0.02 -25.64
CA GLN A 264 -1.08 -0.60 -25.02
C GLN A 264 -0.76 -0.06 -23.61
N PHE A 265 -1.29 1.10 -23.24
CA PHE A 265 -1.17 1.70 -21.91
C PHE A 265 -2.34 1.35 -20.98
N ALA A 266 -3.30 0.54 -21.43
CA ALA A 266 -4.39 0.08 -20.60
C ALA A 266 -3.85 -0.76 -19.42
N MET A 267 -4.30 -0.44 -18.21
CA MET A 267 -3.83 -1.05 -16.97
C MET A 267 -4.95 -1.79 -16.25
N SER A 268 -4.54 -2.80 -15.48
CA SER A 268 -5.35 -3.31 -14.38
C SER A 268 -4.53 -3.24 -13.10
N GLU A 269 -5.20 -3.02 -11.97
CA GLU A 269 -4.56 -2.97 -10.67
C GLU A 269 -3.72 -4.21 -10.38
N ARG A 270 -4.31 -5.40 -10.60
CA ARG A 270 -3.64 -6.69 -10.40
C ARG A 270 -2.37 -6.84 -11.26
N LEU A 271 -2.46 -6.49 -12.55
CA LEU A 271 -1.29 -6.55 -13.45
C LEU A 271 -0.21 -5.57 -12.98
N SER A 272 -0.61 -4.37 -12.56
CA SER A 272 0.31 -3.33 -12.10
C SER A 272 1.07 -3.77 -10.85
N HIS A 273 0.38 -4.34 -9.86
CA HIS A 273 1.05 -4.92 -8.69
C HIS A 273 1.97 -6.08 -9.05
N SER A 274 1.61 -6.92 -10.03
CA SER A 274 2.49 -7.97 -10.53
C SER A 274 3.77 -7.39 -11.18
N ILE A 275 3.66 -6.32 -11.96
CA ILE A 275 4.81 -5.64 -12.60
C ILE A 275 5.69 -4.97 -11.54
N ILE A 276 5.09 -4.29 -10.55
CA ILE A 276 5.84 -3.66 -9.45
C ILE A 276 6.56 -4.74 -8.64
N ALA A 277 5.88 -5.83 -8.25
CA ALA A 277 6.50 -6.94 -7.52
C ALA A 277 7.67 -7.58 -8.31
N GLN A 278 7.49 -7.81 -9.62
CA GLN A 278 8.58 -8.29 -10.49
C GLN A 278 9.76 -7.33 -10.50
N THR A 279 9.49 -6.02 -10.61
CA THR A 279 10.53 -4.98 -10.58
C THR A 279 11.27 -5.00 -9.25
N CYS A 280 10.55 -5.01 -8.12
CA CYS A 280 11.13 -5.04 -6.78
C CYS A 280 12.00 -6.28 -6.56
N ILE A 281 11.52 -7.48 -6.90
CA ILE A 281 12.28 -8.73 -6.73
C ILE A 281 13.52 -8.73 -7.62
N ALA A 282 13.37 -8.40 -8.91
CA ALA A 282 14.49 -8.31 -9.85
C ALA A 282 15.55 -7.28 -9.40
N TYR A 283 15.11 -6.19 -8.79
CA TYR A 283 15.98 -5.16 -8.23
C TYR A 283 16.68 -5.64 -6.94
N LEU A 284 15.97 -6.29 -6.02
CA LEU A 284 16.57 -6.87 -4.81
C LEU A 284 17.58 -7.99 -5.14
N MET A 285 17.44 -8.65 -6.29
CA MET A 285 18.39 -9.69 -6.73
C MET A 285 19.81 -9.17 -6.98
N ILE A 286 20.02 -7.85 -7.07
CA ILE A 286 21.35 -7.22 -7.15
C ILE A 286 22.25 -7.69 -5.99
N PHE A 287 21.68 -7.90 -4.80
CA PHE A 287 22.41 -8.30 -3.60
C PHE A 287 22.88 -9.76 -3.59
N ASN A 288 22.61 -10.52 -4.65
CA ASN A 288 23.31 -11.79 -4.91
C ASN A 288 24.72 -11.58 -5.50
N LYS A 289 25.02 -10.40 -6.07
CA LYS A 289 26.34 -10.12 -6.64
C LYS A 289 27.35 -9.86 -5.51
N PRO A 290 28.55 -10.48 -5.53
CA PRO A 290 29.53 -10.35 -4.45
C PRO A 290 29.86 -8.91 -4.06
N GLN A 291 29.96 -8.01 -5.04
CA GLN A 291 30.23 -6.58 -4.82
C GLN A 291 29.10 -5.82 -4.11
N CYS A 292 27.90 -6.40 -4.01
CA CYS A 292 26.73 -5.77 -3.38
C CYS A 292 26.44 -6.31 -1.97
N ILE A 293 27.06 -7.42 -1.57
CA ILE A 293 26.82 -8.12 -0.29
C ILE A 293 27.26 -7.28 0.93
N LEU A 294 28.19 -6.34 0.75
CA LEU A 294 28.75 -5.52 1.84
C LEU A 294 28.18 -4.09 1.85
N ILE A 295 27.18 -3.80 1.02
CA ILE A 295 26.65 -2.43 0.90
C ILE A 295 25.75 -2.15 2.10
N PRO A 296 26.01 -1.08 2.89
CA PRO A 296 25.15 -0.69 3.99
C PRO A 296 23.73 -0.43 3.50
N VAL A 297 22.73 -0.83 4.28
CA VAL A 297 21.30 -0.55 4.02
C VAL A 297 21.01 0.95 3.89
N THR A 298 21.90 1.80 4.42
CA THR A 298 21.80 3.26 4.32
C THR A 298 22.31 3.84 3.00
N ALA A 299 22.83 3.02 2.08
CA ALA A 299 23.42 3.48 0.80
C ALA A 299 22.37 3.81 -0.28
N THR A 300 21.34 4.58 0.08
CA THR A 300 20.24 5.02 -0.79
C THR A 300 20.72 5.73 -2.05
N GLY A 301 21.81 6.48 -1.98
CA GLY A 301 22.36 7.20 -3.13
C GLY A 301 22.81 6.29 -4.29
N ARG A 302 23.15 5.02 -4.04
CA ARG A 302 23.60 4.08 -5.09
C ARG A 302 22.46 3.23 -5.66
N PHE A 303 21.45 2.95 -4.83
CA PHE A 303 20.30 2.12 -5.18
C PHE A 303 19.00 2.78 -4.68
N PRO A 304 18.50 3.83 -5.33
CA PRO A 304 17.37 4.61 -4.80
C PRO A 304 16.13 3.75 -4.47
N LEU A 305 15.86 2.71 -5.26
CA LEU A 305 14.63 1.91 -5.14
C LEU A 305 14.67 0.81 -4.06
N HIS A 306 15.85 0.50 -3.49
CA HIS A 306 15.99 -0.72 -2.66
C HIS A 306 15.15 -0.73 -1.38
N LEU A 307 14.97 0.42 -0.73
CA LEU A 307 14.16 0.52 0.50
C LEU A 307 12.67 0.34 0.19
N TYR A 308 12.16 1.03 -0.84
CA TYR A 308 10.79 0.82 -1.31
C TYR A 308 10.57 -0.65 -1.66
N ALA A 309 11.47 -1.22 -2.46
CA ALA A 309 11.39 -2.62 -2.87
C ALA A 309 11.39 -3.55 -1.64
N ALA A 310 12.25 -3.29 -0.65
CA ALA A 310 12.30 -4.12 0.55
C ALA A 310 11.01 -4.03 1.38
N GLU A 311 10.49 -2.83 1.58
CA GLU A 311 9.34 -2.58 2.44
C GLU A 311 8.01 -3.03 1.83
N TYR A 312 7.78 -2.77 0.54
CA TYR A 312 6.46 -2.92 -0.08
C TYR A 312 6.34 -4.13 -1.02
N THR A 313 7.39 -4.95 -1.19
CA THR A 313 7.27 -6.18 -2.01
C THR A 313 6.20 -7.12 -1.47
N SER A 314 6.08 -7.29 -0.15
CA SER A 314 5.05 -8.15 0.46
C SER A 314 3.64 -7.65 0.12
N SER A 315 3.38 -6.35 0.28
CA SER A 315 2.09 -5.72 -0.03
C SER A 315 1.73 -5.86 -1.51
N HIS A 316 2.69 -5.73 -2.42
CA HIS A 316 2.42 -5.93 -3.84
C HIS A 316 2.19 -7.41 -4.18
N LEU A 317 2.89 -8.34 -3.52
CA LEU A 317 2.68 -9.77 -3.72
C LEU A 317 1.30 -10.22 -3.21
N SER A 318 0.81 -9.69 -2.09
CA SER A 318 -0.52 -10.04 -1.58
C SER A 318 -1.64 -9.60 -2.55
N LEU A 319 -1.46 -8.48 -3.24
CA LEU A 319 -2.41 -8.05 -4.27
C LEU A 319 -2.34 -8.87 -5.58
N THR A 320 -1.48 -9.90 -5.63
CA THR A 320 -1.28 -10.77 -6.81
C THR A 320 -1.73 -12.22 -6.62
N HIS A 321 -2.35 -12.62 -5.50
CA HIS A 321 -2.62 -14.02 -5.10
C HIS A 321 -3.30 -14.94 -6.14
N THR A 322 -3.95 -14.41 -7.19
CA THR A 322 -4.58 -15.19 -8.27
C THR A 322 -3.80 -15.18 -9.58
N THR A 323 -2.64 -14.51 -9.64
CA THR A 323 -1.86 -14.38 -10.87
C THR A 323 -0.99 -15.61 -11.12
N THR A 324 -1.13 -16.19 -12.30
CA THR A 324 -0.30 -17.28 -12.81
C THR A 324 0.91 -16.77 -13.61
N CYS A 325 1.33 -15.50 -13.40
CA CYS A 325 2.38 -14.85 -14.19
C CYS A 325 3.69 -15.67 -14.13
N PRO A 326 4.11 -16.31 -15.23
CA PRO A 326 5.27 -17.20 -15.20
C PRO A 326 6.58 -16.48 -14.87
N ALA A 327 6.71 -15.23 -15.31
CA ALA A 327 7.89 -14.40 -15.04
C ALA A 327 8.03 -14.10 -13.53
N LEU A 328 6.94 -13.70 -12.87
CA LEU A 328 6.92 -13.50 -11.42
C LEU A 328 7.22 -14.80 -10.65
N GLN A 329 6.60 -15.92 -11.06
CA GLN A 329 6.86 -17.22 -10.44
C GLN A 329 8.35 -17.61 -10.54
N ASN A 330 8.97 -17.42 -11.71
CA ASN A 330 10.38 -17.70 -11.91
C ASN A 330 11.28 -16.80 -11.04
N LEU A 331 10.96 -15.51 -10.95
CA LEU A 331 11.66 -14.58 -10.07
C LEU A 331 11.56 -14.97 -8.60
N LEU A 332 10.36 -15.33 -8.12
CA LEU A 332 10.14 -15.81 -6.76
C LEU A 332 10.96 -17.07 -6.47
N LEU A 333 11.05 -18.00 -7.42
CA LEU A 333 11.88 -19.20 -7.26
C LEU A 333 13.37 -18.89 -7.16
N LYS A 334 13.88 -17.99 -8.01
CA LYS A 334 15.26 -17.49 -7.91
C LYS A 334 15.50 -16.82 -6.55
N PHE A 335 14.54 -16.00 -6.11
CA PHE A 335 14.64 -15.23 -4.87
C PHE A 335 14.60 -16.10 -3.62
N PHE A 336 13.65 -17.03 -3.53
CA PHE A 336 13.51 -17.94 -2.39
C PHE A 336 14.46 -19.15 -2.44
N THR A 337 15.20 -19.34 -3.54
CA THR A 337 16.20 -20.40 -3.77
C THR A 337 15.83 -21.75 -3.11
N PRO A 338 15.32 -22.74 -3.86
CA PRO A 338 14.85 -24.02 -3.31
C PRO A 338 15.95 -24.93 -2.74
N THR A 339 17.22 -24.50 -2.77
CA THR A 339 18.34 -25.28 -2.24
C THR A 339 18.55 -25.00 -0.74
N ARG A 340 19.35 -25.83 -0.06
CA ARG A 340 19.65 -25.66 1.38
C ARG A 340 20.29 -24.31 1.77
N ARG A 341 20.75 -23.51 0.80
CA ARG A 341 21.37 -22.19 1.05
C ARG A 341 20.37 -21.07 0.75
N LEU A 342 20.22 -20.15 1.70
CA LEU A 342 19.46 -18.91 1.50
C LEU A 342 20.08 -18.08 0.39
N SER A 343 19.26 -17.48 -0.47
CA SER A 343 19.75 -16.48 -1.41
C SER A 343 20.31 -15.28 -0.63
N SER A 344 21.41 -14.70 -1.11
CA SER A 344 21.97 -13.52 -0.44
C SER A 344 20.98 -12.36 -0.52
N ALA A 345 20.25 -12.22 -1.63
CA ALA A 345 19.19 -11.24 -1.78
C ALA A 345 18.07 -11.40 -0.76
N LEU A 346 17.61 -12.62 -0.46
CA LEU A 346 16.62 -12.88 0.58
C LEU A 346 17.15 -12.44 1.96
N VAL A 347 18.40 -12.76 2.28
CA VAL A 347 19.02 -12.32 3.54
C VAL A 347 19.15 -10.79 3.60
N HIS A 348 19.51 -10.12 2.50
CA HIS A 348 19.60 -8.66 2.45
C HIS A 348 18.22 -8.01 2.57
N TRP A 349 17.22 -8.55 1.87
CA TRP A 349 15.85 -8.11 2.01
C TRP A 349 15.42 -8.14 3.48
N LEU A 350 15.62 -9.25 4.17
CA LEU A 350 15.26 -9.41 5.59
C LEU A 350 16.09 -8.54 6.55
N ARG A 351 17.30 -8.12 6.15
CA ARG A 351 18.09 -7.13 6.91
C ARG A 351 17.56 -5.71 6.73
N MET A 352 17.03 -5.40 5.55
CA MET A 352 16.44 -4.09 5.25
C MET A 352 15.04 -3.98 5.87
N TYR A 353 14.22 -5.01 5.67
CA TYR A 353 12.85 -5.09 6.08
C TYR A 353 12.51 -6.52 6.50
N GLU A 354 12.20 -6.72 7.77
CA GLU A 354 11.81 -8.02 8.31
C GLU A 354 10.29 -8.06 8.44
N PRO A 355 9.59 -8.76 7.52
CA PRO A 355 8.17 -8.56 7.31
C PRO A 355 7.30 -9.25 8.37
N ASP A 356 7.83 -10.25 9.07
CA ASP A 356 7.17 -10.96 10.16
C ASP A 356 7.42 -10.31 11.54
N THR A 357 8.08 -9.15 11.60
CA THR A 357 8.24 -8.38 12.85
C THR A 357 7.29 -7.19 12.89
N PRO A 358 6.36 -7.13 13.84
CA PRO A 358 5.38 -6.04 13.88
C PRO A 358 5.99 -4.67 14.25
N TRP A 359 7.20 -4.64 14.85
CA TRP A 359 7.83 -3.39 15.32
C TRP A 359 9.36 -3.40 15.08
N PRO A 360 9.87 -2.62 14.11
CA PRO A 360 11.30 -2.50 13.83
C PRO A 360 12.16 -2.12 15.04
N LYS A 361 12.94 -3.05 15.61
CA LYS A 361 14.16 -2.67 16.33
C LYS A 361 15.24 -2.37 15.30
N VAL A 362 15.31 -1.12 14.84
CA VAL A 362 16.24 -0.63 13.80
C VAL A 362 17.68 -1.08 14.06
N ASP A 363 18.12 -1.07 15.32
CA ASP A 363 19.52 -1.39 15.69
C ASP A 363 19.90 -2.87 15.61
N THR A 364 18.95 -3.81 15.66
CA THR A 364 19.26 -5.27 15.64
C THR A 364 19.21 -5.89 14.24
N ARG A 365 18.61 -5.22 13.25
CA ARG A 365 18.36 -5.74 11.89
C ARG A 365 19.63 -5.91 11.06
N LEU A 366 20.57 -4.96 11.18
CA LEU A 366 21.82 -4.94 10.42
C LEU A 366 22.81 -6.06 10.84
N GLN A 367 22.59 -6.70 11.99
CA GLN A 367 23.45 -7.75 12.53
C GLN A 367 22.84 -9.15 12.41
N LYS A 368 21.69 -9.32 11.74
CA LYS A 368 21.06 -10.64 11.61
C LYS A 368 21.93 -11.55 10.74
N ALA A 369 22.56 -12.52 11.41
CA ALA A 369 23.35 -13.54 10.76
C ALA A 369 22.43 -14.47 9.95
N ALA A 370 22.89 -14.95 8.79
CA ALA A 370 22.08 -15.77 7.89
C ALA A 370 21.51 -17.04 8.56
N HIS A 371 22.18 -17.59 9.58
CA HIS A 371 21.69 -18.75 10.33
C HIS A 371 20.53 -18.44 11.29
N LYS A 372 20.22 -17.17 11.55
CA LYS A 372 19.08 -16.71 12.36
C LYS A 372 17.85 -16.37 11.52
N VAL A 373 17.96 -16.49 10.20
CA VAL A 373 16.87 -16.24 9.24
C VAL A 373 16.07 -17.53 9.08
N ALA A 374 14.74 -17.43 9.08
CA ALA A 374 13.87 -18.59 8.85
C ALA A 374 14.11 -19.18 7.45
N ARG A 375 13.76 -20.45 7.26
CA ARG A 375 13.90 -21.10 5.94
C ARG A 375 12.95 -20.46 4.91
N PRO A 376 13.26 -20.51 3.61
CA PRO A 376 12.42 -19.90 2.57
C PRO A 376 10.95 -20.32 2.61
N LEU A 377 10.69 -21.59 3.00
CA LEU A 377 9.33 -22.12 3.13
C LEU A 377 8.48 -21.30 4.09
N TYR A 378 9.05 -20.83 5.20
CA TYR A 378 8.35 -19.99 6.18
C TYR A 378 7.87 -18.69 5.54
N TYR A 379 8.77 -17.93 4.89
CA TYR A 379 8.44 -16.64 4.30
C TYR A 379 7.52 -16.77 3.07
N ALA A 380 7.69 -17.80 2.25
CA ALA A 380 6.77 -18.07 1.14
C ALA A 380 5.36 -18.40 1.65
N SER A 381 5.27 -19.08 2.79
CA SER A 381 4.00 -19.44 3.43
C SER A 381 3.33 -18.22 4.08
N TRP A 382 4.12 -17.40 4.78
CA TRP A 382 3.68 -16.13 5.35
C TRP A 382 3.15 -15.17 4.27
N LEU A 383 3.80 -15.09 3.10
CA LEU A 383 3.34 -14.27 1.97
C LEU A 383 2.15 -14.88 1.20
N GLY A 384 1.62 -16.03 1.60
CA GLY A 384 0.54 -16.71 0.88
C GLY A 384 0.93 -17.17 -0.54
N LEU A 385 2.22 -17.36 -0.82
CA LEU A 385 2.72 -17.75 -2.15
C LEU A 385 2.57 -19.26 -2.37
N LYS A 386 1.34 -19.74 -2.57
CA LYS A 386 1.02 -21.18 -2.70
C LYS A 386 1.92 -21.92 -3.69
N HIS A 387 2.13 -21.37 -4.89
CA HIS A 387 2.94 -22.04 -5.93
C HIS A 387 4.43 -22.12 -5.53
N THR A 388 4.99 -21.03 -5.01
CA THR A 388 6.37 -21.01 -4.50
C THR A 388 6.52 -21.98 -3.32
N THR A 389 5.55 -22.01 -2.40
CA THR A 389 5.49 -22.95 -1.28
C THR A 389 5.49 -24.40 -1.76
N LYS A 390 4.64 -24.73 -2.75
CA LYS A 390 4.58 -26.07 -3.34
C LYS A 390 5.92 -26.50 -3.93
N LEU A 391 6.55 -25.63 -4.71
CA LEU A 391 7.84 -25.94 -5.34
C LEU A 391 8.97 -26.09 -4.32
N LEU A 392 8.97 -25.29 -3.25
CA LEU A 392 9.92 -25.45 -2.14
C LEU A 392 9.77 -26.82 -1.48
N LEU A 393 8.54 -27.27 -1.22
CA LEU A 393 8.25 -28.59 -0.67
C LEU A 393 8.67 -29.72 -1.61
N GLU A 394 8.37 -29.61 -2.91
CA GLU A 394 8.81 -30.57 -3.94
C GLU A 394 10.34 -30.67 -4.05
N CYS A 395 11.06 -29.58 -3.72
CA CYS A 395 12.53 -29.57 -3.64
C CYS A 395 13.09 -30.09 -2.29
N GLY A 396 12.23 -30.61 -1.41
CA GLY A 396 12.64 -31.20 -0.12
C GLY A 396 12.81 -30.20 1.01
N ALA A 397 12.13 -29.04 0.96
CA ALA A 397 12.00 -28.20 2.14
C ALA A 397 11.27 -28.98 3.25
N ASP A 398 11.87 -28.99 4.44
CA ASP A 398 11.33 -29.63 5.63
C ASP A 398 10.09 -28.86 6.11
N VAL A 399 8.93 -29.49 6.06
CA VAL A 399 7.61 -28.86 6.28
C VAL A 399 7.44 -28.33 7.71
N ASP A 400 8.07 -28.99 8.68
CA ASP A 400 7.99 -28.67 10.11
C ASP A 400 9.22 -27.88 10.60
N SER A 401 9.97 -27.28 9.66
CA SER A 401 11.11 -26.43 9.98
C SER A 401 10.72 -25.30 10.92
N LEU A 402 11.35 -25.26 12.10
CA LEU A 402 11.19 -24.15 13.02
C LEU A 402 11.97 -22.89 12.55
N GLY A 403 11.34 -21.72 12.63
CA GLY A 403 11.95 -20.43 12.34
C GLY A 403 10.92 -19.29 12.24
N GLY A 404 11.44 -18.06 12.34
CA GLY A 404 10.63 -16.85 12.29
C GLY A 404 9.80 -16.62 13.54
N VAL A 405 9.02 -15.55 13.54
CA VAL A 405 8.17 -15.14 14.68
C VAL A 405 7.05 -16.15 14.96
N PHE A 406 6.41 -16.68 13.91
CA PHE A 406 5.26 -17.59 14.08
C PHE A 406 5.66 -19.04 14.33
N GLY A 407 6.93 -19.41 14.19
CA GLY A 407 7.43 -20.75 14.50
C GLY A 407 7.54 -21.68 13.30
N THR A 408 6.49 -21.89 12.53
CA THR A 408 6.46 -22.83 11.40
C THR A 408 5.82 -22.21 10.16
N ALA A 409 6.01 -22.85 9.00
CA ALA A 409 5.33 -22.47 7.77
C ALA A 409 3.79 -22.52 7.90
N LEU A 410 3.24 -23.53 8.60
CA LEU A 410 1.80 -23.66 8.82
C LEU A 410 1.26 -22.52 9.68
N GLN A 411 1.94 -22.21 10.78
CA GLN A 411 1.56 -21.11 11.67
C GLN A 411 1.63 -19.76 10.95
N ALA A 412 2.66 -19.53 10.14
CA ALA A 412 2.79 -18.31 9.37
C ALA A 412 1.69 -18.15 8.31
N ALA A 413 1.37 -19.22 7.57
CA ALA A 413 0.25 -19.20 6.61
C ALA A 413 -1.11 -19.05 7.30
N ALA A 414 -1.25 -19.61 8.50
CA ALA A 414 -2.47 -19.51 9.30
C ALA A 414 -2.67 -18.10 9.86
N HIS A 415 -1.59 -17.46 10.30
CA HIS A 415 -1.60 -16.05 10.69
C HIS A 415 -1.98 -15.15 9.51
N GLU A 416 -1.40 -15.34 8.32
CA GLU A 416 -1.79 -14.57 7.12
C GLU A 416 -3.24 -14.84 6.65
N GLY A 417 -3.89 -15.90 7.15
CA GLY A 417 -5.21 -16.32 6.64
C GLY A 417 -5.17 -16.93 5.23
N SER A 418 -4.00 -17.37 4.78
CA SER A 418 -3.78 -17.96 3.46
C SER A 418 -4.30 -19.41 3.37
N ILE A 419 -5.61 -19.58 3.31
CA ILE A 419 -6.31 -20.88 3.32
C ILE A 419 -5.71 -21.88 2.33
N GLU A 420 -5.41 -21.44 1.10
CA GLU A 420 -4.89 -22.32 0.05
C GLU A 420 -3.45 -22.80 0.31
N THR A 421 -2.67 -22.02 1.03
CA THR A 421 -1.33 -22.40 1.50
C THR A 421 -1.43 -23.30 2.72
N VAL A 422 -2.36 -23.04 3.64
CA VAL A 422 -2.65 -23.91 4.79
C VAL A 422 -3.09 -25.30 4.33
N LYS A 423 -4.02 -25.39 3.36
CA LYS A 423 -4.43 -26.67 2.76
C LYS A 423 -3.24 -27.45 2.20
N LEU A 424 -2.39 -26.76 1.43
CA LEU A 424 -1.20 -27.36 0.80
C LEU A 424 -0.23 -27.90 1.86
N LEU A 425 0.08 -27.12 2.91
CA LEU A 425 1.01 -27.56 3.97
C LEU A 425 0.47 -28.80 4.70
N LEU A 426 -0.83 -28.84 5.00
CA LEU A 426 -1.52 -30.00 5.59
C LEU A 426 -1.49 -31.24 4.69
N GLU A 427 -1.61 -31.06 3.36
CA GLU A 427 -1.46 -32.16 2.38
C GLU A 427 -0.05 -32.75 2.36
N TYR A 428 0.97 -31.97 2.72
CA TYR A 428 2.36 -32.43 2.86
C TYR A 428 2.69 -33.00 4.25
N GLY A 429 1.67 -33.21 5.09
CA GLY A 429 1.80 -33.97 6.33
C GLY A 429 2.37 -33.21 7.53
N THR A 430 2.32 -31.87 7.52
CA THR A 430 2.67 -31.08 8.72
C THR A 430 1.79 -31.47 9.91
N ASP A 431 2.38 -31.48 11.10
CA ASP A 431 1.61 -31.69 12.33
C ASP A 431 0.78 -30.42 12.64
N VAL A 432 -0.55 -30.55 12.54
CA VAL A 432 -1.51 -29.46 12.79
C VAL A 432 -1.41 -28.88 14.20
N ASN A 433 -0.91 -29.67 15.16
CA ASN A 433 -0.75 -29.30 16.56
C ASN A 433 0.70 -28.96 16.92
N LEU A 434 1.60 -28.89 15.93
CA LEU A 434 2.99 -28.54 16.17
C LEU A 434 3.09 -27.20 16.89
N GLN A 435 3.83 -27.21 18.00
CA GLN A 435 4.01 -26.03 18.82
C GLN A 435 5.27 -25.27 18.43
N GLY A 436 5.17 -23.95 18.34
CA GLY A 436 6.29 -23.08 17.98
C GLY A 436 5.90 -21.61 17.89
N GLY A 437 6.91 -20.73 17.95
CA GLY A 437 6.73 -19.29 17.82
C GLY A 437 5.81 -18.64 18.87
N ASP A 438 5.49 -17.38 18.65
CA ASP A 438 4.76 -16.55 19.62
C ASP A 438 3.27 -16.93 19.71
N CYS A 439 2.68 -17.39 18.60
CA CYS A 439 1.28 -17.83 18.58
C CYS A 439 1.06 -19.23 19.16
N GLY A 440 2.11 -20.03 19.41
CA GLY A 440 1.97 -21.38 19.95
C GLY A 440 1.55 -22.43 18.92
N THR A 441 0.42 -22.28 18.23
CA THR A 441 -0.13 -23.24 17.23
C THR A 441 -0.70 -22.53 16.01
N ALA A 442 -0.96 -23.27 14.93
CA ALA A 442 -1.62 -22.71 13.75
C ALA A 442 -3.05 -22.26 14.05
N LEU A 443 -3.78 -22.99 14.91
CA LEU A 443 -5.14 -22.63 15.29
C LEU A 443 -5.19 -21.32 16.07
N GLN A 444 -4.23 -21.11 16.97
CA GLN A 444 -4.07 -19.84 17.68
C GLN A 444 -3.70 -18.69 16.75
N ALA A 445 -2.78 -18.90 15.82
CA ALA A 445 -2.39 -17.89 14.83
C ALA A 445 -3.58 -17.43 13.97
N ALA A 446 -4.38 -18.37 13.45
CA ALA A 446 -5.60 -18.04 12.69
C ALA A 446 -6.68 -17.37 13.54
N SER A 447 -6.78 -17.75 14.81
CA SER A 447 -7.75 -17.19 15.76
C SER A 447 -7.39 -15.77 16.18
N TYR A 448 -6.08 -15.47 16.30
CA TYR A 448 -5.56 -14.13 16.53
C TYR A 448 -5.88 -13.21 15.33
N GLU A 449 -5.60 -13.68 14.10
CA GLU A 449 -5.81 -12.85 12.91
C GLU A 449 -7.30 -12.57 12.64
N GLY A 450 -8.19 -13.49 12.99
CA GLY A 450 -9.61 -13.37 12.62
C GLY A 450 -9.99 -14.18 11.38
N SER A 451 -9.13 -15.13 10.97
CA SER A 451 -9.31 -15.93 9.77
C SER A 451 -10.27 -17.11 9.97
N ILE A 452 -11.58 -16.84 10.00
CA ILE A 452 -12.64 -17.84 10.28
C ILE A 452 -12.52 -19.11 9.43
N GLU A 453 -12.31 -18.97 8.13
CA GLU A 453 -12.24 -20.12 7.21
C GLU A 453 -10.98 -20.97 7.45
N THR A 454 -9.87 -20.34 7.84
CA THR A 454 -8.66 -21.04 8.27
C THR A 454 -8.87 -21.79 9.58
N VAL A 455 -9.57 -21.17 10.55
CA VAL A 455 -9.93 -21.81 11.83
C VAL A 455 -10.79 -23.05 11.57
N LYS A 456 -11.83 -22.95 10.73
CA LYS A 456 -12.68 -24.11 10.36
C LYS A 456 -11.83 -25.23 9.76
N LEU A 457 -10.99 -24.91 8.78
CA LEU A 457 -10.12 -25.87 8.13
C LEU A 457 -9.19 -26.58 9.13
N LEU A 458 -8.56 -25.84 10.05
CA LEU A 458 -7.66 -26.43 11.04
C LEU A 458 -8.40 -27.37 12.01
N LEU A 459 -9.60 -26.99 12.46
CA LEU A 459 -10.46 -27.85 13.30
C LEU A 459 -10.89 -29.13 12.57
N GLU A 460 -11.30 -29.02 11.30
CA GLU A 460 -11.63 -30.16 10.43
C GLU A 460 -10.44 -31.13 10.27
N ARG A 461 -9.21 -30.62 10.41
CA ARG A 461 -7.96 -31.36 10.26
C ARG A 461 -7.38 -31.84 11.59
N GLY A 462 -8.15 -31.74 12.67
CA GLY A 462 -7.80 -32.31 13.97
C GLY A 462 -6.95 -31.40 14.86
N ALA A 463 -6.99 -30.08 14.64
CA ALA A 463 -6.39 -29.14 15.58
C ALA A 463 -7.05 -29.28 16.97
N ASP A 464 -6.23 -29.45 18.01
CA ASP A 464 -6.69 -29.48 19.40
C ASP A 464 -7.08 -28.07 19.83
N VAL A 465 -8.39 -27.86 19.94
CA VAL A 465 -9.01 -26.58 20.31
C VAL A 465 -8.55 -26.05 21.68
N ASN A 466 -8.09 -26.94 22.57
CA ASN A 466 -7.71 -26.62 23.93
C ASN A 466 -6.20 -26.57 24.15
N LEU A 467 -5.39 -26.82 23.10
CA LEU A 467 -3.95 -26.87 23.22
C LEU A 467 -3.42 -25.53 23.74
N GLN A 468 -2.61 -25.62 24.80
CA GLN A 468 -2.01 -24.46 25.46
C GLN A 468 -0.63 -24.19 24.88
N GLY A 469 -0.34 -22.96 24.50
CA GLY A 469 0.95 -22.53 23.98
C GLY A 469 0.98 -21.05 23.60
N GLY A 470 2.17 -20.55 23.27
CA GLY A 470 2.35 -19.15 22.85
C GLY A 470 1.99 -18.12 23.92
N GLU A 471 2.00 -16.86 23.54
CA GLU A 471 1.75 -15.72 24.44
C GLU A 471 0.28 -15.57 24.83
N TYR A 472 -0.63 -16.13 24.02
CA TYR A 472 -2.08 -15.97 24.16
C TYR A 472 -2.74 -17.10 24.98
N GLY A 473 -2.01 -18.15 25.35
CA GLY A 473 -2.55 -19.31 26.06
C GLY A 473 -3.21 -20.33 25.12
N ASN A 474 -4.43 -20.09 24.62
CA ASN A 474 -5.10 -20.97 23.64
C ASN A 474 -5.82 -20.19 22.52
N ALA A 475 -6.44 -20.91 21.58
CA ALA A 475 -7.11 -20.31 20.42
C ALA A 475 -8.30 -19.41 20.83
N LEU A 476 -9.05 -19.82 21.85
CA LEU A 476 -10.20 -19.06 22.35
C LEU A 476 -9.75 -17.74 22.99
N GLN A 477 -8.67 -17.78 23.77
CA GLN A 477 -8.08 -16.59 24.41
C GLN A 477 -7.53 -15.62 23.37
N ALA A 478 -6.84 -16.11 22.33
CA ALA A 478 -6.39 -15.29 21.20
C ALA A 478 -7.55 -14.58 20.50
N ALA A 479 -8.62 -15.31 20.14
CA ALA A 479 -9.82 -14.73 19.53
C ALA A 479 -10.56 -13.77 20.48
N THR A 480 -10.49 -13.98 21.79
CA THR A 480 -11.10 -13.11 22.80
C THR A 480 -10.35 -11.79 22.90
N GLN A 481 -9.03 -11.85 23.00
CA GLN A 481 -8.17 -10.66 23.08
C GLN A 481 -8.32 -9.76 21.85
N MET A 482 -8.48 -10.34 20.66
CA MET A 482 -8.64 -9.60 19.41
C MET A 482 -10.10 -9.24 19.06
N GLY A 483 -11.08 -9.64 19.89
CA GLY A 483 -12.49 -9.29 19.70
C GLY A 483 -13.22 -10.06 18.60
N HIS A 484 -12.67 -11.20 18.15
CA HIS A 484 -13.22 -12.02 17.06
C HIS A 484 -14.38 -12.92 17.52
N GLY A 485 -15.54 -12.33 17.84
CA GLY A 485 -16.69 -13.03 18.43
C GLY A 485 -17.23 -14.22 17.61
N ASN A 486 -17.16 -14.15 16.28
CA ASN A 486 -17.56 -15.26 15.41
C ASN A 486 -16.63 -16.49 15.59
N ILE A 487 -15.32 -16.25 15.77
CA ILE A 487 -14.34 -17.31 16.03
C ILE A 487 -14.53 -17.86 17.43
N GLN A 488 -14.78 -17.02 18.43
CA GLN A 488 -15.06 -17.47 19.79
C GLN A 488 -16.24 -18.46 19.80
N THR A 489 -17.35 -18.09 19.13
CA THR A 489 -18.52 -18.96 19.00
C THR A 489 -18.19 -20.27 18.32
N LEU A 490 -17.42 -20.22 17.22
CA LEU A 490 -16.99 -21.41 16.49
C LEU A 490 -16.13 -22.35 17.35
N LEU A 491 -15.15 -21.80 18.08
CA LEU A 491 -14.27 -22.57 18.96
C LEU A 491 -15.05 -23.23 20.10
N LEU A 492 -16.02 -22.52 20.70
CA LEU A 492 -16.89 -23.06 21.74
C LEU A 492 -17.77 -24.22 21.23
N GLN A 493 -18.29 -24.11 20.01
CA GLN A 493 -19.01 -25.20 19.35
C GLN A 493 -18.13 -26.45 19.13
N HIS A 494 -16.82 -26.26 19.01
CA HIS A 494 -15.83 -27.33 18.86
C HIS A 494 -15.21 -27.78 20.19
N GLY A 495 -15.77 -27.36 21.33
CA GLY A 495 -15.36 -27.85 22.65
C GLY A 495 -14.22 -27.07 23.31
N ALA A 496 -13.98 -25.82 22.92
CA ALA A 496 -13.08 -24.93 23.65
C ALA A 496 -13.54 -24.75 25.10
N ALA A 497 -12.65 -24.98 26.06
CA ALA A 497 -12.91 -24.80 27.47
C ALA A 497 -12.84 -23.30 27.85
N MET A 498 -13.90 -22.80 28.50
CA MET A 498 -13.97 -21.42 29.00
C MET A 498 -13.07 -21.16 30.23
N GLU A 499 -12.59 -22.21 30.90
CA GLU A 499 -11.82 -22.11 32.15
C GLU A 499 -10.64 -23.09 32.16
N ASN A 500 -9.45 -22.57 32.48
CA ASN A 500 -8.32 -23.38 32.89
C ASN A 500 -8.39 -23.53 34.43
N ARG A 501 -8.78 -24.72 34.91
CA ARG A 501 -8.91 -25.01 36.35
C ARG A 501 -7.57 -25.30 37.05
N ALA A 502 -6.45 -24.91 36.45
CA ALA A 502 -5.12 -25.08 37.01
C ALA A 502 -4.27 -23.84 36.72
N LEU A 503 -4.23 -22.90 37.68
CA LEU A 503 -3.15 -21.95 38.00
C LEU A 503 -3.60 -20.78 38.91
N ILE A 504 -4.72 -20.91 39.64
CA ILE A 504 -4.96 -20.11 40.86
C ILE A 504 -4.68 -20.98 42.09
N THR A 505 -3.42 -21.39 42.25
CA THR A 505 -2.86 -21.64 43.58
C THR A 505 -1.37 -21.28 43.50
N SER A 506 -1.01 -20.26 44.28
CA SER A 506 0.33 -19.72 44.57
C SER A 506 1.03 -18.88 43.50
N SER A 507 0.67 -17.60 43.42
CA SER A 507 1.63 -16.48 43.54
C SER A 507 0.88 -15.16 43.73
N GLU A 508 0.56 -14.82 44.99
CA GLU A 508 0.31 -13.43 45.36
C GLU A 508 1.61 -12.63 45.18
N PRO A 509 1.61 -11.46 44.53
CA PRO A 509 2.63 -10.46 44.75
C PRO A 509 2.28 -9.68 46.03
N SER A 510 3.06 -9.88 47.09
CA SER A 510 3.03 -9.04 48.29
C SER A 510 3.45 -7.62 47.91
N TYR A 511 2.49 -6.71 47.80
CA TYR A 511 2.75 -5.27 47.92
C TYR A 511 2.81 -4.94 49.41
N ASP A 512 4.03 -4.84 49.96
CA ASP A 512 4.27 -4.23 51.26
C ASP A 512 3.99 -2.73 51.15
N SER A 513 2.86 -2.31 51.72
CA SER A 513 2.53 -0.92 51.99
C SER A 513 2.76 -0.61 53.47
N GLU A 514 4.00 -0.36 53.88
CA GLU A 514 4.29 0.27 55.18
C GLU A 514 5.74 0.78 55.20
N SER A 515 5.95 2.08 54.94
CA SER A 515 7.04 2.91 55.51
C SER A 515 7.09 4.28 54.80
N LEU A 516 6.13 5.15 55.10
CA LEU A 516 6.28 6.60 54.91
C LEU A 516 5.49 7.34 56.01
N MET A 517 5.96 7.27 57.25
CA MET A 517 5.82 8.36 58.22
C MET A 517 6.95 8.25 59.25
N ASP A 518 7.85 9.22 59.20
CA ASP A 518 8.44 9.94 60.34
C ASP A 518 9.89 10.29 60.05
N LEU A 519 10.13 11.58 59.80
CA LEU A 519 11.29 12.33 60.28
C LEU A 519 11.13 13.81 59.86
N ALA A 520 10.37 14.55 60.67
CA ALA A 520 10.53 16.00 60.78
C ALA A 520 10.27 16.43 62.23
N SER A 521 11.27 17.15 62.77
CA SER A 521 11.32 17.93 64.03
C SER A 521 11.64 17.19 65.34
N ALA A 522 12.89 17.30 65.79
CA ALA A 522 13.26 18.06 67.00
C ALA A 522 14.77 17.93 67.33
N SER A 523 15.55 18.95 66.95
CA SER A 523 16.63 19.64 67.71
C SER A 523 17.63 20.28 66.75
#